data_AF-J9EP49-F1
#
_entry.id   AF-J9EP49-F1
#
_cell.length_a   1.000
_cell.length_b   1.000
_cell.length_c   1.000
_cell.angle_alpha   90.00
_cell.angle_beta   90.00
_cell.angle_gamma   90.00
#
_symmetry.space_group_name_H-M   'P 1'
#
loop_
_entity.id
_entity.type
_entity.pdbx_description
1 polymer ?
#
loop_
_entity_poly.entity_id
_entity_poly.type
_entity_poly.pdbx_seq_one_letter_code
_entity_poly.pdbx_strand_id
1 'polypeptide(L)'
;WTARNYSEFWGRTLKDGIRHRLGTLFPEQSVQSMNEMIVKPRELPTSFDARQKWPNFIHPIQDQGDCASSWAQSTAATSADRLALITGGRQNVSLSAQQNSFLVVSEECYPYVSGITKKPEICQMQKSKHADGRECPSGHANSRVYRTTPSYRVSSKEKDIMSEILTNGPVQATFLVHGDFFMYSGGVYKHLPTVGEKVEGYHSVRLLG
;
A
#
# COMPACT_ATOMS: atom_id res chain seq x y z
N TRP A 1 19.79 3.55 12.19
CA TRP A 1 19.51 2.73 11.00
C TRP A 1 20.80 2.55 10.21
N THR A 2 20.87 1.51 9.37
CA THR A 2 22.01 1.26 8.47
C THR A 2 21.64 1.62 7.04
N ALA A 3 22.63 2.12 6.29
CA ALA A 3 22.50 2.44 4.88
C ALA A 3 23.20 1.38 4.03
N ARG A 4 22.70 1.12 2.82
CA ARG A 4 23.35 0.25 1.82
C ARG A 4 23.11 0.79 0.42
N ASN A 5 24.07 0.56 -0.46
CA ASN A 5 23.91 0.81 -1.90
C ASN A 5 23.17 -0.35 -2.57
N TYR A 6 22.15 -0.02 -3.36
CA TYR A 6 21.36 -0.97 -4.14
C TYR A 6 21.73 -0.86 -5.62
N SER A 7 22.11 -1.99 -6.23
CA SER A 7 22.43 -2.03 -7.66
C SER A 7 21.24 -1.70 -8.55
N GLU A 8 20.01 -1.85 -8.06
CA GLU A 8 18.81 -1.46 -8.81
C GLU A 8 18.74 0.04 -9.10
N PHE A 9 19.40 0.87 -8.28
CA PHE A 9 19.42 2.32 -8.43
C PHE A 9 20.65 2.84 -9.18
N TRP A 10 21.54 1.97 -9.66
CA TRP A 10 22.72 2.40 -10.40
C TRP A 10 22.33 3.08 -11.71
N GLY A 11 22.95 4.24 -11.97
CA GLY A 11 22.65 5.06 -13.15
C GLY A 11 21.37 5.90 -13.05
N ARG A 12 20.66 5.87 -11.92
CA ARG A 12 19.46 6.69 -11.67
C ARG A 12 19.77 7.90 -10.80
N THR A 13 19.07 8.99 -11.03
CA THR A 13 19.15 10.17 -10.16
C THR A 13 18.15 10.07 -9.01
N LEU A 14 18.39 10.82 -7.92
CA LEU A 14 17.41 10.95 -6.83
C LEU A 14 16.06 11.50 -7.35
N LYS A 15 16.10 12.39 -8.33
CA LYS A 15 14.91 12.94 -8.99
C LYS A 15 14.11 11.85 -9.71
N ASP A 16 14.78 10.88 -10.34
CA ASP A 16 14.12 9.72 -10.96
C ASP A 16 13.47 8.84 -9.89
N GLY A 17 14.19 8.56 -8.79
CA GLY A 17 13.65 7.82 -7.66
C GLY A 17 12.37 8.45 -7.12
N ILE A 18 12.38 9.77 -6.92
CA ILE A 18 11.21 10.51 -6.44
C ILE A 18 10.07 10.47 -7.46
N ARG A 19 10.35 10.78 -8.72
CA ARG A 19 9.34 10.79 -9.80
C ARG A 19 8.67 9.44 -10.01
N HIS A 20 9.43 8.35 -9.94
CA HIS A 20 8.97 7.02 -10.30
C HIS A 20 8.57 6.15 -9.12
N ARG A 21 9.02 6.47 -7.89
CA ARG A 21 8.68 5.69 -6.69
C ARG A 21 7.73 6.42 -5.73
N LEU A 22 7.63 7.75 -5.78
CA LEU A 22 6.78 8.55 -4.89
C LEU A 22 5.64 9.21 -5.68
N GLY A 23 4.48 8.55 -5.73
CA GLY A 23 3.29 9.07 -6.44
C GLY A 23 2.04 9.19 -5.58
N THR A 24 2.19 9.10 -4.26
CA THR A 24 1.09 9.38 -3.35
C THR A 24 0.91 10.88 -3.26
N LEU A 25 -0.30 11.37 -3.51
CA LEU A 25 -0.65 12.77 -3.29
C LEU A 25 -1.02 12.97 -1.81
N PHE A 26 -0.83 14.20 -1.32
CA PHE A 26 -1.32 14.55 0.01
C PHE A 26 -2.84 14.36 0.05
N PRO A 27 -3.42 13.80 1.13
CA PRO A 27 -4.85 13.52 1.18
C PRO A 27 -5.68 14.78 0.92
N GLU A 28 -6.69 14.67 0.07
CA GLU A 28 -7.65 15.76 -0.17
C GLU A 28 -8.40 16.13 1.11
N GLN A 29 -8.95 17.35 1.15
CA GLN A 29 -9.67 17.85 2.31
C GLN A 29 -10.86 16.96 2.71
N SER A 30 -11.49 16.30 1.74
CA SER A 30 -12.56 15.31 1.94
C SER A 30 -12.10 14.09 2.74
N VAL A 31 -10.88 13.62 2.52
CA VAL A 31 -10.27 12.50 3.27
C VAL A 31 -9.87 12.95 4.66
N GLN A 32 -9.38 14.19 4.78
CA GLN A 32 -9.02 14.77 6.08
C GLN A 32 -10.24 15.03 6.96
N SER A 33 -11.40 15.31 6.37
CA SER A 33 -12.67 15.53 7.07
C SER A 33 -13.48 14.25 7.31
N MET A 34 -12.97 13.08 6.91
CA MET A 34 -13.61 11.81 7.26
C MET A 34 -13.65 11.63 8.77
N ASN A 35 -14.80 11.17 9.27
CA ASN A 35 -14.95 10.86 10.68
C ASN A 35 -13.91 9.82 11.12
N GLU A 36 -13.19 10.15 12.20
CA GLU A 36 -12.29 9.21 12.83
C GLU A 36 -13.10 8.11 13.52
N MET A 37 -12.65 6.87 13.36
CA MET A 37 -13.23 5.77 14.11
C MET A 37 -12.93 5.95 15.61
N ILE A 38 -13.93 5.73 16.46
CA ILE A 38 -13.72 5.74 17.91
C ILE A 38 -13.09 4.41 18.31
N VAL A 39 -11.80 4.45 18.60
CA VAL A 39 -11.08 3.28 19.10
C VAL A 39 -11.31 3.13 20.59
N LYS A 40 -11.83 1.96 21.02
CA LYS A 40 -12.02 1.68 22.44
C LYS A 40 -10.65 1.49 23.12
N PRO A 41 -10.40 2.14 24.28
CA PRO A 41 -9.21 1.88 25.07
C PRO A 41 -9.10 0.40 25.42
N ARG A 42 -7.90 -0.15 25.29
CA ARG A 42 -7.59 -1.54 25.65
C ARG A 42 -6.12 -1.66 26.04
N GLU A 43 -5.78 -2.77 26.69
CA GLU A 43 -4.39 -3.15 26.88
C GLU A 43 -3.77 -3.57 25.55
N LEU A 44 -2.62 -3.00 25.23
CA LEU A 44 -1.88 -3.23 24.00
C LEU A 44 -0.59 -3.99 24.34
N PRO A 45 -0.20 -5.01 23.54
CA PRO A 45 1.06 -5.70 23.74
C PRO A 45 2.24 -4.76 23.44
N THR A 46 3.40 -5.06 24.03
CA THR A 46 4.65 -4.32 23.78
C THR A 46 5.22 -4.55 22.38
N SER A 47 4.84 -5.65 21.73
CA SER A 47 5.18 -5.96 20.35
C SER A 47 4.02 -6.66 19.64
N PHE A 48 3.90 -6.44 18.34
CA PHE A 48 2.87 -7.06 17.52
C PHE A 48 3.40 -7.28 16.10
N ASP A 49 3.01 -8.39 15.48
CA ASP A 49 3.27 -8.65 14.07
C ASP A 49 2.05 -9.36 13.46
N ALA A 50 1.34 -8.67 12.55
CA ALA A 50 0.17 -9.23 11.87
C ALA A 50 0.48 -10.56 11.17
N ARG A 51 1.73 -10.78 10.70
CA ARG A 51 2.14 -12.03 10.04
C ARG A 51 2.24 -13.19 11.01
N GLN A 52 2.52 -12.92 12.29
CA GLN A 52 2.54 -13.96 13.33
C GLN A 52 1.12 -14.27 13.82
N LYS A 53 0.28 -13.25 13.96
CA LYS A 53 -1.11 -13.43 14.39
C LYS A 53 -1.99 -14.09 13.32
N TRP A 54 -1.77 -13.75 12.05
CA TRP A 54 -2.59 -14.21 10.92
C TRP A 54 -1.72 -14.69 9.74
N PRO A 55 -0.91 -15.75 9.92
CA PRO A 55 0.13 -16.14 8.96
C PRO A 55 -0.39 -16.45 7.55
N ASN A 56 -1.62 -16.96 7.43
CA ASN A 56 -2.21 -17.34 6.15
C ASN A 56 -3.02 -16.22 5.49
N PHE A 57 -3.17 -15.05 6.14
CA PHE A 57 -4.03 -13.97 5.69
C PHE A 57 -3.28 -12.67 5.38
N ILE A 58 -1.96 -12.63 5.61
CA ILE A 58 -1.11 -11.50 5.23
C ILE A 58 -0.41 -11.82 3.91
N HIS A 59 -0.79 -11.12 2.85
CA HIS A 59 -0.27 -11.37 1.51
C HIS A 59 1.18 -10.87 1.37
N PRO A 60 1.97 -11.49 0.46
CA PRO A 60 3.37 -11.12 0.19
C PRO A 60 3.60 -9.65 -0.19
N ILE A 61 4.86 -9.22 -0.15
CA ILE A 61 5.28 -7.89 -0.58
C ILE A 61 5.13 -7.78 -2.10
N GLN A 62 4.55 -6.67 -2.57
CA GLN A 62 4.40 -6.36 -4.00
C GLN A 62 5.45 -5.33 -4.44
N ASP A 63 5.90 -5.42 -5.69
CA ASP A 63 6.77 -4.43 -6.32
C ASP A 63 5.95 -3.46 -7.16
N GLN A 64 6.00 -2.18 -6.82
CA GLN A 64 5.32 -1.14 -7.58
C GLN A 64 6.02 -0.77 -8.90
N GLY A 65 7.25 -1.22 -9.12
CA GLY A 65 8.07 -0.80 -10.25
C GLY A 65 8.29 0.72 -10.29
N ASP A 66 8.51 1.26 -11.49
CA ASP A 66 8.79 2.68 -11.74
C ASP A 66 7.53 3.49 -12.07
N CYS A 67 6.48 3.24 -11.29
CA CYS A 67 5.12 3.60 -11.63
C CYS A 67 4.47 4.64 -10.70
N ALA A 68 5.12 4.93 -9.58
CA ALA A 68 4.63 5.82 -8.55
C ALA A 68 3.24 5.38 -8.00
N SER A 69 2.99 4.07 -7.95
CA SER A 69 1.68 3.46 -7.64
C SER A 69 1.53 2.98 -6.19
N SER A 70 2.40 3.44 -5.27
CA SER A 70 2.38 3.01 -3.86
C SER A 70 1.02 3.15 -3.18
N TRP A 71 0.28 4.21 -3.53
CA TRP A 71 -1.07 4.46 -3.05
C TRP A 71 -2.06 3.35 -3.46
N ALA A 72 -1.96 2.80 -4.67
CA ALA A 72 -2.82 1.72 -5.16
C ALA A 72 -2.37 0.37 -4.60
N GLN A 73 -1.06 0.13 -4.59
CA GLN A 73 -0.46 -1.10 -4.07
C GLN A 73 -0.74 -1.32 -2.58
N SER A 74 -0.54 -0.29 -1.76
CA SER A 74 -0.84 -0.35 -0.33
C SER A 74 -2.34 -0.52 -0.05
N THR A 75 -3.21 0.13 -0.85
CA THR A 75 -4.67 -0.04 -0.77
C THR A 75 -5.08 -1.47 -1.09
N ALA A 76 -4.58 -2.03 -2.20
CA ALA A 76 -4.91 -3.38 -2.65
C ALA A 76 -4.40 -4.44 -1.66
N ALA A 77 -3.14 -4.31 -1.21
CA ALA A 77 -2.54 -5.22 -0.23
C ALA A 77 -3.29 -5.19 1.12
N THR A 78 -3.61 -4.00 1.63
CA THR A 78 -4.38 -3.86 2.88
C THR A 78 -5.79 -4.43 2.73
N SER A 79 -6.45 -4.18 1.60
CA SER A 79 -7.81 -4.67 1.32
C SER A 79 -7.83 -6.19 1.19
N ALA A 80 -6.82 -6.79 0.55
CA ALA A 80 -6.69 -8.24 0.40
C ALA A 80 -6.54 -8.93 1.77
N ASP A 81 -5.66 -8.41 2.63
CA ASP A 81 -5.47 -8.95 3.98
C ASP A 81 -6.75 -8.86 4.81
N ARG A 82 -7.40 -7.69 4.79
CA ARG A 82 -8.65 -7.49 5.56
C ARG A 82 -9.81 -8.31 5.02
N LEU A 83 -9.89 -8.52 3.70
CA LEU A 83 -10.86 -9.42 3.09
C LEU A 83 -10.67 -10.86 3.60
N ALA A 84 -9.44 -11.35 3.62
CA ALA A 84 -9.13 -12.67 4.18
C ALA A 84 -9.50 -12.77 5.66
N LEU A 85 -9.16 -11.75 6.46
CA LEU A 85 -9.49 -11.68 7.88
C LEU A 85 -11.00 -11.68 8.16
N ILE A 86 -11.73 -10.75 7.53
CA ILE A 86 -13.17 -10.58 7.75
C ILE A 86 -13.96 -11.82 7.30
N THR A 87 -13.50 -12.48 6.23
CA THR A 87 -14.18 -13.66 5.69
C THR A 87 -13.72 -14.97 6.33
N GLY A 88 -12.78 -14.94 7.29
CA GLY A 88 -12.20 -16.13 7.91
C GLY A 88 -11.51 -17.04 6.88
N GLY A 89 -10.89 -16.45 5.86
CA GLY A 89 -10.18 -17.16 4.79
C GLY A 89 -11.05 -17.65 3.63
N ARG A 90 -12.37 -17.43 3.64
CA ARG A 90 -13.25 -17.81 2.50
C ARG A 90 -12.90 -17.04 1.22
N GLN A 91 -12.35 -15.84 1.37
CA GLN A 91 -11.79 -15.05 0.28
C GLN A 91 -10.35 -14.71 0.63
N ASN A 92 -9.41 -15.51 0.15
CA ASN A 92 -7.98 -15.30 0.35
C ASN A 92 -7.31 -15.12 -1.01
N VAL A 93 -7.37 -13.91 -1.55
CA VAL A 93 -6.93 -13.59 -2.90
C VAL A 93 -6.15 -12.28 -2.91
N SER A 94 -5.09 -12.24 -3.71
CA SER A 94 -4.40 -10.99 -4.03
C SER A 94 -5.29 -10.12 -4.92
N LEU A 95 -5.52 -8.88 -4.49
CA LEU A 95 -6.34 -7.92 -5.20
C LEU A 95 -5.49 -7.07 -6.15
N SER A 96 -6.04 -6.78 -7.33
CA SER A 96 -5.38 -5.99 -8.36
C SER A 96 -5.17 -4.55 -7.94
N ALA A 97 -3.92 -4.07 -7.98
CA ALA A 97 -3.59 -2.65 -7.81
C ALA A 97 -3.95 -1.78 -9.02
N GLN A 98 -4.45 -2.37 -10.13
CA GLN A 98 -4.70 -1.66 -11.39
C GLN A 98 -6.10 -1.01 -11.48
N GLN A 99 -7.00 -1.27 -10.52
CA GLN A 99 -8.40 -0.83 -10.59
C GLN A 99 -8.72 0.25 -9.54
N ASN A 100 -9.32 1.38 -9.96
CA ASN A 100 -9.48 2.59 -9.14
C ASN A 100 -10.84 2.78 -8.43
N SER A 101 -11.53 1.73 -8.02
CA SER A 101 -12.87 1.90 -7.43
C SER A 101 -13.13 0.90 -6.32
N PHE A 102 -14.18 1.12 -5.52
CA PHE A 102 -14.70 0.19 -4.49
C PHE A 102 -14.96 -1.25 -5.00
N LEU A 103 -14.80 -1.46 -6.30
CA LEU A 103 -14.88 -2.72 -7.02
C LEU A 103 -13.46 -3.10 -7.46
N VAL A 104 -12.90 -4.12 -6.82
CA VAL A 104 -11.55 -4.62 -7.12
C VAL A 104 -11.64 -6.07 -7.58
N VAL A 105 -10.80 -6.47 -8.54
CA VAL A 105 -10.70 -7.86 -9.03
C VAL A 105 -9.41 -8.50 -8.54
N SER A 106 -9.22 -9.80 -8.76
CA SER A 106 -7.95 -10.46 -8.43
C SER A 106 -6.80 -9.99 -9.34
N GLU A 107 -5.56 -10.10 -8.86
CA GLU A 107 -4.34 -9.92 -9.68
C GLU A 107 -4.31 -10.87 -10.89
N GLU A 108 -4.92 -12.06 -10.80
CA GLU A 108 -5.05 -12.98 -11.94
C GLU A 108 -5.97 -12.44 -13.03
N CYS A 109 -7.03 -11.73 -12.63
CA CYS A 109 -7.97 -11.12 -13.57
C CYS A 109 -7.38 -9.87 -14.22
N TYR A 110 -6.70 -9.02 -13.45
CA TYR A 110 -6.05 -7.82 -13.96
C TYR A 110 -4.63 -7.68 -13.39
N PRO A 111 -3.62 -8.30 -14.03
CA PRO A 111 -2.27 -8.35 -13.50
C PRO A 111 -1.59 -6.99 -13.54
N TYR A 112 -0.90 -6.65 -12.45
CA TYR A 112 -0.08 -5.45 -12.37
C TYR A 112 1.23 -5.58 -13.15
N VAL A 113 1.33 -4.91 -14.30
CA VAL A 113 2.44 -5.12 -15.26
C VAL A 113 3.72 -4.38 -14.86
N SER A 114 3.63 -3.18 -14.28
CA SER A 114 4.83 -2.35 -14.01
C SER A 114 5.75 -2.95 -12.95
N GLY A 115 5.21 -3.72 -12.00
CA GLY A 115 6.00 -4.47 -11.02
C GLY A 115 6.88 -5.55 -11.67
N ILE A 116 6.41 -6.13 -12.78
CA ILE A 116 7.11 -7.17 -13.53
C ILE A 116 8.13 -6.54 -14.49
N THR A 117 7.69 -5.55 -15.28
CA THR A 117 8.54 -4.96 -16.33
C THR A 117 9.56 -3.97 -15.78
N LYS A 118 9.34 -3.44 -14.56
CA LYS A 118 10.12 -2.36 -13.94
C LYS A 118 10.26 -1.13 -14.84
N LYS A 119 9.33 -0.96 -15.78
CA LYS A 119 9.29 0.18 -16.70
C LYS A 119 8.13 1.10 -16.31
N PRO A 120 8.23 2.40 -16.62
CA PRO A 120 7.15 3.37 -16.45
C PRO A 120 6.06 3.19 -17.53
N GLU A 121 5.66 1.94 -17.83
CA GLU A 121 4.60 1.58 -18.78
C GLU A 121 3.22 2.03 -18.27
N ILE A 122 2.11 1.39 -18.67
CA ILE A 122 0.73 1.80 -18.32
C ILE A 122 0.51 1.75 -16.79
N CYS A 123 0.87 2.86 -16.16
CA CYS A 123 0.85 3.10 -14.73
C CYS A 123 -0.40 3.85 -14.27
N GLN A 124 -1.07 4.46 -15.23
CA GLN A 124 -2.34 5.11 -15.03
C GLN A 124 -3.45 4.16 -15.39
N MET A 125 -4.32 3.96 -14.42
CA MET A 125 -5.57 3.24 -14.55
C MET A 125 -6.37 3.90 -15.67
N GLN A 126 -6.53 3.21 -16.80
CA GLN A 126 -7.48 3.67 -17.80
C GLN A 126 -8.88 3.47 -17.22
N LYS A 127 -9.48 4.56 -16.73
CA LYS A 127 -10.86 4.62 -16.19
C LYS A 127 -11.90 3.93 -17.10
N SER A 128 -11.59 3.78 -18.39
CA SER A 128 -12.51 3.41 -19.46
C SER A 128 -12.50 1.95 -19.91
N LYS A 129 -11.62 1.06 -19.41
CA LYS A 129 -11.53 -0.33 -19.93
C LYS A 129 -12.23 -1.42 -19.10
N HIS A 130 -12.90 -1.04 -18.01
CA HIS A 130 -13.68 -1.99 -17.19
C HIS A 130 -15.02 -1.41 -16.73
N ALA A 131 -15.77 -0.83 -17.68
CA ALA A 131 -17.13 -0.37 -17.43
C ALA A 131 -18.17 -1.51 -17.37
N ASP A 132 -17.85 -2.72 -17.86
CA ASP A 132 -18.83 -3.83 -17.95
C ASP A 132 -18.53 -5.03 -17.03
N GLY A 133 -17.35 -5.11 -16.39
CA GLY A 133 -17.07 -6.05 -15.29
C GLY A 133 -17.31 -7.54 -15.54
N ARG A 134 -17.38 -7.98 -16.81
CA ARG A 134 -17.74 -9.37 -17.18
C ARG A 134 -16.56 -10.24 -17.60
N GLU A 135 -15.52 -9.68 -18.23
CA GLU A 135 -14.37 -10.43 -18.75
C GLU A 135 -13.04 -9.84 -18.27
N CYS A 136 -12.11 -10.68 -17.85
CA CYS A 136 -10.78 -10.27 -17.38
C CYS A 136 -9.85 -9.89 -18.54
N PRO A 137 -9.07 -8.80 -18.47
CA PRO A 137 -8.08 -8.46 -19.50
C PRO A 137 -7.02 -9.54 -19.73
N SER A 138 -6.76 -10.38 -18.73
CA SER A 138 -5.86 -11.53 -18.84
C SER A 138 -6.47 -12.75 -19.54
N GLY A 139 -7.77 -12.73 -19.83
CA GLY A 139 -8.53 -13.92 -20.26
C GLY A 139 -8.85 -14.90 -19.13
N HIS A 140 -8.59 -14.53 -17.87
CA HIS A 140 -8.91 -15.37 -16.71
C HIS A 140 -10.43 -15.60 -16.58
N ALA A 141 -10.82 -16.83 -16.26
CA ALA A 141 -12.24 -17.22 -16.20
C ALA A 141 -13.01 -16.56 -15.04
N ASN A 142 -12.31 -16.20 -13.95
CA ASN A 142 -12.91 -15.62 -12.78
C ASN A 142 -12.79 -14.08 -12.79
N SER A 143 -13.86 -13.40 -13.20
CA SER A 143 -14.03 -11.94 -13.17
C SER A 143 -14.72 -11.44 -11.89
N ARG A 144 -14.70 -12.23 -10.81
CA ARG A 144 -15.36 -11.87 -9.56
C ARG A 144 -14.86 -10.53 -9.04
N VAL A 145 -15.82 -9.66 -8.80
CA VAL A 145 -15.61 -8.37 -8.19
C VAL A 145 -15.73 -8.48 -6.68
N TYR A 146 -14.72 -8.00 -5.98
CA TYR A 146 -14.64 -7.88 -4.53
C TYR A 146 -15.02 -6.47 -4.13
N ARG A 147 -15.93 -6.37 -3.15
CA ARG A 147 -16.37 -5.08 -2.58
C ARG A 147 -15.72 -4.89 -1.22
N THR A 148 -15.11 -3.73 -1.02
CA THR A 148 -14.55 -3.35 0.27
C THR A 148 -15.63 -2.73 1.16
N THR A 149 -15.44 -2.82 2.47
CA THR A 149 -16.24 -2.04 3.43
C THR A 149 -15.99 -0.55 3.21
N PRO A 150 -16.93 0.34 3.58
CA PRO A 150 -16.71 1.77 3.52
C PRO A 150 -15.39 2.17 4.18
N SER A 151 -14.67 3.09 3.55
CA SER A 151 -13.43 3.63 4.11
C SER A 151 -13.74 4.48 5.34
N TYR A 152 -12.82 4.43 6.30
CA TYR A 152 -12.82 5.27 7.49
C TYR A 152 -11.40 5.70 7.81
N ARG A 153 -11.26 6.76 8.61
CA ARG A 153 -9.96 7.27 9.04
C ARG A 153 -9.64 6.76 10.45
N VAL A 154 -8.41 6.33 10.65
CA VAL A 154 -7.82 6.08 11.97
C VAL A 154 -7.19 7.39 12.45
N SER A 155 -7.32 7.73 13.73
CA SER A 155 -6.68 8.93 14.27
C SER A 155 -5.15 8.82 14.18
N SER A 156 -4.45 9.96 14.24
CA SER A 156 -2.99 9.99 14.26
C SER A 156 -2.39 9.59 15.62
N LYS A 157 -3.19 9.09 16.57
CA LYS A 157 -2.70 8.63 17.88
C LYS A 157 -2.15 7.22 17.76
N GLU A 158 -0.92 7.02 18.20
CA GLU A 158 -0.22 5.73 18.14
C GLU A 158 -1.05 4.58 18.72
N LYS A 159 -1.64 4.76 19.91
CA LYS A 159 -2.48 3.74 20.56
C LYS A 159 -3.73 3.37 19.75
N ASP A 160 -4.29 4.32 19.00
CA ASP A 160 -5.47 4.07 18.17
C ASP A 160 -5.08 3.24 16.94
N ILE A 161 -3.94 3.56 16.33
CA ILE A 161 -3.37 2.80 15.21
C ILE A 161 -3.01 1.37 15.64
N MET A 162 -2.30 1.21 16.77
CA MET A 162 -1.94 -0.10 17.32
C MET A 162 -3.18 -0.95 17.61
N SER A 163 -4.18 -0.35 18.25
CA SER A 163 -5.45 -1.00 18.59
C SER A 163 -6.23 -1.42 17.34
N GLU A 164 -6.23 -0.60 16.30
CA GLU A 164 -6.83 -0.94 15.01
C GLU A 164 -6.12 -2.13 14.36
N ILE A 165 -4.79 -2.06 14.24
CA ILE A 165 -3.98 -3.15 13.67
C ILE A 165 -4.21 -4.46 14.43
N LEU A 166 -4.22 -4.40 15.76
CA LEU A 166 -4.44 -5.56 16.62
C LEU A 166 -5.82 -6.19 16.41
N THR A 167 -6.85 -5.41 16.10
CA THR A 167 -8.24 -5.89 16.00
C THR A 167 -8.59 -6.36 14.62
N ASN A 168 -8.23 -5.53 13.65
CA ASN A 168 -8.85 -5.49 12.33
C ASN A 168 -7.85 -5.79 11.20
N GLY A 169 -6.59 -5.98 11.57
CA GLY A 169 -5.50 -6.24 10.63
C GLY A 169 -4.83 -4.97 10.12
N PRO A 170 -3.98 -5.12 9.10
CA PRO A 170 -3.16 -4.04 8.58
C PRO A 170 -3.93 -2.76 8.24
N VAL A 171 -3.24 -1.63 8.33
CA VAL A 171 -3.77 -0.32 7.93
C VAL A 171 -2.87 0.33 6.90
N GLN A 172 -3.45 1.18 6.06
CA GLN A 172 -2.71 2.01 5.12
C GLN A 172 -2.27 3.31 5.82
N ALA A 173 -1.02 3.70 5.61
CA ALA A 173 -0.49 4.97 6.06
C ALA A 173 0.24 5.67 4.92
N THR A 174 0.43 6.98 5.06
CA THR A 174 1.24 7.78 4.15
C THR A 174 2.28 8.50 4.97
N PHE A 175 3.54 8.50 4.51
CA PHE A 175 4.62 9.21 5.15
C PHE A 175 5.48 9.95 4.13
N LEU A 176 6.21 10.94 4.60
CA LEU A 176 7.12 11.74 3.79
C LEU A 176 8.45 11.00 3.64
N VAL A 177 8.83 10.71 2.41
CA VAL A 177 10.08 10.06 2.05
C VAL A 177 11.10 11.12 1.66
N HIS A 178 12.25 11.05 2.30
CA HIS A 178 13.43 11.87 2.02
C HIS A 178 14.49 11.05 1.28
N GLY A 179 15.47 11.72 0.66
CA GLY A 179 16.49 11.06 -0.16
C GLY A 179 17.33 10.01 0.58
N ASP A 180 17.56 10.19 1.88
CA ASP A 180 18.30 9.24 2.72
C ASP A 180 17.57 7.90 2.89
N PHE A 181 16.23 7.89 2.78
CA PHE A 181 15.44 6.67 2.87
C PHE A 181 15.70 5.68 1.73
N PHE A 182 16.08 6.14 0.53
CA PHE A 182 16.41 5.25 -0.59
C PHE A 182 17.62 4.34 -0.31
N MET A 183 18.43 4.68 0.71
CA MET A 183 19.57 3.88 1.13
C MET A 183 19.28 3.02 2.37
N TYR A 184 18.10 3.13 2.98
CA TYR A 184 17.76 2.38 4.19
C TYR A 184 17.90 0.86 3.96
N SER A 185 18.55 0.16 4.90
CA SER A 185 18.75 -1.29 4.84
C SER A 185 18.38 -2.03 6.13
N GLY A 186 18.32 -1.35 7.28
CA GLY A 186 17.98 -2.00 8.54
C GLY A 186 17.95 -1.09 9.77
N GLY A 187 17.41 -1.62 10.87
CA GLY A 187 17.19 -0.91 12.12
C GLY A 187 15.96 0.00 12.11
N VAL A 188 15.88 0.95 13.02
CA VAL A 188 14.77 1.92 13.05
C VAL A 188 15.17 3.17 12.26
N TYR A 189 14.47 3.43 11.17
CA TYR A 189 14.70 4.61 10.32
C TYR A 189 14.36 5.90 11.08
N LYS A 190 15.19 6.92 10.91
CA LYS A 190 14.96 8.28 11.35
C LYS A 190 15.66 9.22 10.37
N HIS A 191 14.90 10.11 9.75
CA HIS A 191 15.44 11.07 8.77
C HIS A 191 16.61 11.87 9.38
N LEU A 192 17.70 11.98 8.61
CA LEU A 192 18.85 12.79 8.97
C LEU A 192 18.73 14.18 8.32
N PRO A 193 18.83 15.28 9.09
CA PRO A 193 18.79 16.62 8.53
C PRO A 193 20.03 16.84 7.66
N THR A 194 19.88 16.74 6.33
CA THR A 194 20.93 17.04 5.35
C THR A 194 20.92 18.52 4.97
N VAL A 195 22.11 19.12 4.80
CA VAL A 195 22.30 20.46 4.23
C VAL A 195 22.24 20.35 2.71
N GLY A 196 21.12 20.74 2.10
CA GLY A 196 20.90 20.64 0.64
C GLY A 196 19.45 20.37 0.27
N GLU A 197 19.12 20.47 -1.03
CA GLU A 197 17.77 20.43 -1.60
C GLU A 197 16.82 19.41 -0.94
N LYS A 198 15.69 19.92 -0.44
CA LYS A 198 14.56 19.13 0.07
C LYS A 198 13.82 18.44 -1.06
N VAL A 199 14.46 17.46 -1.71
CA VAL A 199 13.74 16.62 -2.68
C VAL A 199 13.08 15.50 -1.89
N GLU A 200 11.78 15.64 -1.67
CA GLU A 200 10.94 14.75 -0.87
C GLU A 200 9.62 14.46 -1.60
N GLY A 201 8.96 13.38 -1.21
CA GLY A 201 7.66 13.02 -1.76
C GLY A 201 6.91 12.08 -0.84
N TYR A 202 5.59 12.05 -0.97
CA TYR A 202 4.77 11.15 -0.16
C TYR A 202 4.76 9.73 -0.74
N HIS A 203 4.79 8.76 0.17
CA HIS A 203 4.69 7.35 -0.17
C HIS A 203 3.67 6.68 0.75
N SER A 204 2.82 5.85 0.16
CA SER A 204 1.82 5.08 0.90
C SER A 204 2.33 3.67 1.19
N VAL A 205 2.10 3.20 2.42
CA VAL A 205 2.59 1.94 2.96
C VAL A 205 1.49 1.18 3.66
N ARG A 206 1.68 -0.14 3.79
CA ARG A 206 0.86 -1.02 4.63
C ARG A 206 1.59 -1.24 5.96
N LEU A 207 0.97 -0.86 7.07
CA LEU A 207 1.48 -1.08 8.43
C LEU A 207 0.97 -2.41 8.99
N LEU A 208 1.88 -3.21 9.55
CA LEU A 208 1.60 -4.58 10.04
C LEU A 208 1.73 -4.74 11.56
N GLY A 209 2.35 -3.79 12.26
CA GLY A 209 2.68 -3.88 13.70
C GLY A 209 3.86 -3.01 14.05
#